data_AF-A0A8T4GA35-F1
#
_entry.id   AF-A0A8T4GA35-F1
#
_cell.length_a   1.000
_cell.length_b   1.000
_cell.length_c   1.000
_cell.angle_alpha   90.00
_cell.angle_beta   90.00
_cell.angle_gamma   90.00
#
_symmetry.space_group_name_H-M   'P 1'
#
loop_
_entity.id
_entity.type
_entity.pdbx_description
1 polymer ?
#
loop_
_entity_poly.entity_id
_entity_poly.type
_entity_poly.pdbx_seq_one_letter_code
_entity_poly.pdbx_strand_id
1 'polypeptide(L)'
;MVGQYIPPSELGGAAPLVSLLMTVGSVLFVVFGLINLVVAYGLWKGASWAWWIFLILLALGIVSSLFMLPQGGVGIAQGIIGIIINGIIIYYITRPHVKEYFGV
;
A
#
# COMPACT_ATOMS: atom_id res chain seq x y z
N MET A 1 -26.29 29.34 8.19
CA MET A 1 -26.02 28.21 9.10
C MET A 1 -24.68 28.51 9.76
N VAL A 2 -24.71 29.06 10.97
CA VAL A 2 -23.50 29.48 11.71
C VAL A 2 -22.79 28.21 12.19
N GLY A 3 -21.52 28.02 11.82
CA GLY A 3 -20.73 26.88 12.27
C GLY A 3 -20.69 26.85 13.79
N GLN A 4 -21.21 25.76 14.37
CA GLN A 4 -21.29 25.60 15.82
C GLN A 4 -19.86 25.49 16.36
N TYR A 5 -19.40 26.50 17.09
CA TYR A 5 -18.13 26.46 17.80
C TYR A 5 -18.28 25.51 18.99
N ILE A 6 -17.61 24.35 18.93
CA ILE A 6 -17.51 23.42 20.06
C ILE A 6 -16.32 23.87 20.91
N PRO A 7 -16.53 24.32 22.16
CA PRO A 7 -15.45 24.83 23.00
C PRO A 7 -14.44 23.72 23.36
N PRO A 8 -13.12 24.00 23.42
CA PRO A 8 -12.09 23.01 23.70
C PRO A 8 -12.27 22.22 25.01
N SER A 9 -12.98 22.80 25.99
CA SER A 9 -13.33 22.14 27.25
C SER A 9 -14.27 20.94 27.07
N GLU A 10 -15.04 20.89 25.99
CA GLU A 10 -15.93 19.76 25.65
C GLU A 10 -15.24 18.68 24.79
N LEU A 11 -14.05 18.96 24.28
CA LEU A 11 -13.18 18.00 23.57
C LEU A 11 -12.26 17.20 24.52
N GLY A 12 -12.32 17.47 25.83
CA GLY A 12 -11.35 17.03 26.84
C GLY A 12 -11.14 15.52 26.94
N GLY A 13 -12.12 14.70 26.57
CA GLY A 13 -11.99 13.24 26.55
C GLY A 13 -11.42 12.66 25.24
N ALA A 14 -11.66 13.32 24.10
CA ALA A 14 -11.30 12.79 22.79
C ALA A 14 -9.90 13.22 22.32
N ALA A 15 -9.43 14.41 22.72
CA ALA A 15 -8.10 14.92 22.38
C ALA A 15 -6.93 13.95 22.68
N PRO A 16 -6.84 13.31 23.87
CA PRO A 16 -5.78 12.33 24.15
C PRO A 16 -5.91 11.05 23.30
N LEU A 17 -7.14 10.62 22.97
CA LEU A 17 -7.35 9.45 22.11
C LEU A 17 -6.94 9.74 20.65
N VAL A 18 -7.31 10.91 20.12
CA VAL A 18 -6.93 11.32 18.75
C VAL A 18 -5.41 11.43 18.62
N SER A 19 -4.74 12.04 19.60
CA SER A 19 -3.27 12.15 19.58
C SER A 19 -2.58 10.78 19.69
N LEU A 20 -3.11 9.85 20.49
CA LEU A 20 -2.64 8.46 20.55
C LEU A 20 -2.79 7.78 19.19
N LEU A 21 -3.97 7.84 18.58
CA LEU A 21 -4.25 7.21 17.28
C LEU A 21 -3.35 7.74 16.17
N MET A 22 -3.12 9.05 16.12
CA MET A 22 -2.20 9.68 15.16
C MET A 22 -0.75 9.24 15.37
N THR A 23 -0.31 9.13 16.64
CA THR A 23 1.05 8.68 16.97
C THR A 23 1.25 7.21 16.60
N VAL A 24 0.29 6.34 16.94
CA VAL A 24 0.36 4.92 16.58
C VAL A 24 0.31 4.75 15.07
N GLY A 25 -0.60 5.45 14.39
CA GLY A 25 -0.72 5.41 12.94
C GLY A 25 0.56 5.84 12.23
N SER A 26 1.21 6.92 12.69
CA SER A 26 2.47 7.39 12.10
C SER A 26 3.63 6.42 12.33
N VAL A 27 3.76 5.82 13.52
CA VAL A 27 4.78 4.78 13.77
C VAL A 27 4.57 3.57 12.87
N LEU A 28 3.34 3.07 12.75
CA LEU A 28 3.02 1.95 11.85
C LEU A 28 3.38 2.27 10.40
N PHE A 29 3.11 3.50 9.96
CA PHE A 29 3.45 3.94 8.61
C PHE A 29 4.96 3.93 8.35
N VAL A 30 5.76 4.38 9.31
CA VAL A 30 7.24 4.35 9.22
C VAL A 30 7.75 2.91 9.16
N VAL A 31 7.22 2.02 10.01
CA VAL A 31 7.59 0.59 9.99
C VAL A 31 7.26 -0.03 8.64
N PHE A 32 6.08 0.27 8.10
CA PHE A 32 5.67 -0.20 6.78
C PHE A 32 6.60 0.29 5.67
N GLY A 33 7.04 1.56 5.74
CA GLY A 33 8.04 2.13 4.83
C GLY A 33 9.39 1.42 4.89
N LEU A 34 9.87 1.10 6.10
CA LEU A 34 11.12 0.36 6.30
C LEU A 34 11.05 -1.06 5.72
N ILE A 35 9.94 -1.77 5.91
CA ILE A 35 9.71 -3.09 5.32
C ILE A 35 9.79 -3.00 3.79
N ASN A 36 9.15 -1.99 3.19
CA ASN A 36 9.21 -1.79 1.74
C ASN A 36 10.63 -1.50 1.23
N LEU A 37 11.46 -0.76 1.99
CA LEU A 37 12.87 -0.55 1.64
C LEU A 37 13.67 -1.86 1.67
N VAL A 38 13.44 -2.73 2.66
CA VAL A 38 14.09 -4.05 2.73
C VAL A 38 13.68 -4.92 1.54
N VAL A 39 12.40 -4.91 1.18
CA VAL A 39 11.89 -5.64 0.00
C VAL A 39 12.52 -5.09 -1.27
N ALA A 40 12.56 -3.77 -1.45
CA ALA A 40 13.19 -3.13 -2.60
C ALA A 40 14.68 -3.47 -2.72
N TYR A 41 15.40 -3.53 -1.59
CA TYR A 41 16.79 -3.99 -1.56
C TYR A 41 16.93 -5.46 -1.96
N GLY A 42 16.01 -6.33 -1.51
CA GLY A 42 15.93 -7.72 -1.93
C GLY A 42 15.70 -7.88 -3.44
N LEU A 43 14.83 -7.04 -4.02
CA LEU A 43 14.62 -6.97 -5.46
C LEU A 43 15.88 -6.50 -6.21
N TRP A 44 16.56 -5.46 -5.71
CA TRP A 44 17.80 -4.96 -6.31
C TRP A 44 18.88 -6.06 -6.33
N LYS A 45 19.01 -6.85 -5.26
CA LYS A 45 20.06 -7.88 -5.20
C LYS A 45 19.74 -9.15 -6.00
N GLY A 46 18.58 -9.22 -6.67
CA GLY A 46 18.17 -10.42 -7.42
C GLY A 46 17.91 -11.62 -6.52
N ALA A 47 17.42 -11.41 -5.29
CA ALA A 47 17.23 -12.51 -4.36
C ALA A 47 15.94 -13.29 -4.65
N SER A 48 16.03 -14.62 -4.66
CA SER A 48 14.91 -15.53 -4.98
C SER A 48 13.69 -15.36 -4.07
N TRP A 49 13.91 -14.98 -2.80
CA TRP A 49 12.83 -14.70 -1.85
C TRP A 49 12.07 -13.41 -2.17
N ALA A 50 12.74 -12.40 -2.73
CA ALA A 50 12.14 -11.11 -3.06
C ALA A 50 11.15 -11.25 -4.23
N TRP A 51 11.41 -12.17 -5.16
CA TRP A 51 10.51 -12.49 -6.26
C TRP A 51 9.13 -12.95 -5.77
N TRP A 52 9.11 -13.88 -4.80
CA TRP A 52 7.87 -14.38 -4.20
C TRP A 52 7.10 -13.29 -3.44
N ILE A 53 7.80 -12.49 -2.63
CA ILE A 53 7.18 -11.38 -1.92
C ILE A 53 6.59 -10.36 -2.89
N PHE A 54 7.32 -10.03 -3.96
CA PHE A 54 6.85 -9.07 -4.94
C PHE A 54 5.60 -9.57 -5.69
N LEU A 55 5.54 -10.85 -6.06
CA LEU A 55 4.32 -11.43 -6.64
C LEU A 55 3.12 -11.35 -5.68
N ILE A 56 3.33 -11.63 -4.39
CA ILE A 56 2.28 -11.49 -3.38
C ILE A 56 1.83 -10.03 -3.27
N LEU A 57 2.76 -9.07 -3.28
CA LEU A 57 2.45 -7.64 -3.25
C LEU A 57 1.65 -7.20 -4.49
N LEU A 58 1.99 -7.68 -5.68
CA LEU A 58 1.23 -7.39 -6.91
C LEU A 58 -0.17 -8.00 -6.86
N ALA A 59 -0.32 -9.22 -6.34
CA ALA A 59 -1.62 -9.85 -6.14
C ALA A 59 -2.48 -9.06 -5.14
N LEU A 60 -1.90 -8.61 -4.02
CA LEU A 60 -2.55 -7.71 -3.07
C LEU A 60 -2.92 -6.37 -3.71
N GLY A 61 -2.08 -5.84 -4.60
CA GLY A 61 -2.35 -4.63 -5.38
C GLY A 61 -3.54 -4.76 -6.31
N ILE A 62 -3.73 -5.93 -6.93
CA ILE A 62 -4.92 -6.23 -7.75
C ILE A 62 -6.16 -6.29 -6.84
N VAL A 63 -6.08 -7.00 -5.71
CA VAL A 63 -7.18 -7.12 -4.76
C VAL A 63 -7.58 -5.75 -4.19
N SER A 64 -6.62 -4.90 -3.82
CA SER A 64 -6.89 -3.54 -3.34
C SER A 64 -7.51 -2.66 -4.43
N SER A 65 -7.07 -2.81 -5.68
CA SER A 65 -7.66 -2.13 -6.84
C SER A 65 -9.13 -2.53 -7.06
N LEU A 66 -9.50 -3.79 -6.77
CA LEU A 66 -10.91 -4.24 -6.84
C LEU A 66 -11.78 -3.57 -5.78
N PHE A 67 -11.26 -3.34 -4.57
CA PHE A 67 -11.98 -2.62 -3.51
C PHE A 67 -12.20 -1.14 -3.81
N MET A 68 -11.46 -0.55 -4.75
CA MET A 68 -11.63 0.84 -5.18
C MET A 68 -12.73 1.04 -6.23
N LEU A 69 -13.12 -0.02 -6.95
CA LEU A 69 -14.14 0.05 -8.01
C LEU A 69 -15.54 0.52 -7.54
N PRO A 70 -16.06 0.10 -6.36
CA PRO A 70 -17.39 0.50 -5.91
C PRO A 70 -17.52 1.96 -5.49
N GLN A 71 -16.41 2.70 -5.31
CA GLN A 71 -16.43 4.07 -4.80
C GLN A 71 -16.97 5.11 -5.81
N GLY A 72 -17.10 4.73 -7.09
CA GLY A 72 -17.61 5.60 -8.16
C GLY A 72 -16.66 6.75 -8.53
N GLY A 73 -16.78 7.29 -9.75
CA GLY A 73 -15.96 8.42 -10.21
C GLY A 73 -14.48 8.07 -10.45
N VAL A 74 -13.56 8.88 -9.90
CA VAL A 74 -12.09 8.77 -10.07
C VAL A 74 -11.54 7.39 -9.63
N GLY A 75 -12.22 6.71 -8.70
CA GLY A 75 -11.85 5.38 -8.21
C GLY A 75 -11.91 4.28 -9.28
N ILE A 76 -12.79 4.41 -10.28
CA ILE A 76 -12.92 3.40 -11.36
C ILE A 76 -11.70 3.44 -12.28
N ALA A 77 -11.27 4.64 -12.67
CA ALA A 77 -10.08 4.82 -13.49
C ALA A 77 -8.82 4.35 -12.76
N GLN A 78 -8.69 4.69 -11.48
CA GLN A 78 -7.55 4.25 -10.65
C GLN A 78 -7.50 2.73 -10.46
N GLY A 79 -8.65 2.09 -10.21
CA GLY A 79 -8.73 0.63 -10.06
C GLY A 79 -8.34 -0.10 -11.35
N ILE A 80 -8.86 0.32 -12.50
CA ILE A 80 -8.53 -0.30 -13.80
C ILE A 80 -7.04 -0.12 -14.13
N ILE A 81 -6.50 1.09 -13.97
CA ILE A 81 -5.08 1.37 -14.20
C ILE A 81 -4.21 0.52 -13.27
N GLY A 82 -4.57 0.41 -11.99
CA GLY A 82 -3.88 -0.42 -11.02
C GLY A 82 -3.85 -1.89 -11.41
N ILE A 83 -4.98 -2.46 -11.84
CA ILE A 83 -5.06 -3.87 -12.28
C ILE A 83 -4.18 -4.09 -13.52
N ILE A 84 -4.24 -3.20 -14.51
CA ILE A 84 -3.46 -3.32 -15.75
C ILE A 84 -1.95 -3.26 -15.43
N ILE A 85 -1.51 -2.28 -14.65
CA ILE A 85 -0.10 -2.13 -14.28
C ILE A 85 0.38 -3.37 -13.52
N ASN A 86 -0.35 -3.80 -12.48
CA ASN A 86 0.02 -4.98 -11.72
C ASN A 86 0.07 -6.23 -12.61
N GLY A 87 -0.90 -6.41 -13.52
CA GLY A 87 -0.93 -7.51 -14.47
C GLY A 87 0.27 -7.51 -15.42
N ILE A 88 0.65 -6.34 -15.97
CA ILE A 88 1.82 -6.19 -16.84
C ILE A 88 3.11 -6.52 -16.07
N ILE A 89 3.22 -6.08 -14.82
CA ILE A 89 4.40 -6.34 -14.00
C ILE A 89 4.49 -7.83 -13.66
N ILE A 90 3.38 -8.49 -13.32
CA ILE A 90 3.36 -9.95 -13.11
C ILE A 90 3.82 -10.67 -14.38
N TYR A 91 3.31 -10.25 -15.54
CA TYR A 91 3.74 -10.80 -16.82
C TYR A 91 5.24 -10.62 -17.06
N TYR A 92 5.79 -9.44 -16.74
CA TYR A 92 7.21 -9.16 -16.92
C TYR A 92 8.08 -9.99 -15.97
N ILE A 93 7.72 -10.08 -14.69
CA ILE A 93 8.53 -10.79 -13.69
C ILE A 93 8.45 -12.32 -13.82
N THR A 94 7.39 -12.83 -14.44
CA THR A 94 7.25 -14.26 -14.77
C THR A 94 7.98 -14.65 -16.06
N ARG A 95 8.63 -13.71 -16.75
CA ARG A 95 9.42 -13.96 -17.96
C ARG A 95 10.74 -14.66 -17.59
N PRO A 96 11.19 -15.68 -18.36
CA PRO A 96 12.37 -16.50 -18.02
C PRO A 96 13.64 -15.68 -17.77
N HIS A 97 13.88 -14.63 -18.56
CA HIS A 97 15.01 -13.72 -18.37
C HIS A 97 15.05 -13.03 -17.00
N VAL A 98 13.89 -12.75 -16.42
CA VAL A 98 13.79 -12.12 -15.09
C VAL A 98 13.90 -13.18 -13.99
N LYS A 99 13.33 -14.37 -14.20
CA LYS A 99 13.49 -15.48 -13.24
C LYS A 99 14.96 -15.89 -13.08
N GLU A 100 15.73 -15.87 -14.17
CA GLU A 100 17.18 -16.12 -14.15
C GLU A 100 17.93 -15.12 -13.25
N TYR A 101 17.54 -13.84 -13.27
CA TYR A 101 18.11 -12.83 -12.39
C TYR A 101 17.81 -13.08 -10.90
N PHE A 102 16.64 -13.65 -10.59
CA PHE A 102 16.24 -14.03 -9.24
C PHE A 102 16.68 -15.44 -8.85
N GLY A 103 17.27 -16.22 -9.76
CA GLY A 103 17.64 -17.62 -9.55
C GLY A 103 16.44 -18.54 -9.29
N VAL A 104 15.29 -18.26 -9.92
CA VAL A 104 14.02 -19.00 -9.80
C VAL A 104 13.68 -19.74 -11.10
#